data_AF-A0A821L9A7-F1
#
_entry.id   AF-A0A821L9A7-F1
#
_cell.length_a   1.000
_cell.length_b   1.000
_cell.length_c   1.000
_cell.angle_alpha   90.00
_cell.angle_beta   90.00
_cell.angle_gamma   90.00
#
_symmetry.space_group_name_H-M   'P 1'
#
loop_
_entity.id
_entity.type
_entity.pdbx_description
1 polymer ?
#
loop_
_entity_poly.entity_id
_entity_poly.type
_entity_poly.pdbx_seq_one_letter_code
_entity_poly.pdbx_strand_id
1 'polypeptide(L)'
;HWQVPLSRRFRSLKLWFVIRSFGVEGLQKHIRNSVRMGTLFESLVRRDDRFELPAERHLGLVVFRLKGENELTEQLLKEINSGGQIHCVPASIKGKYIIRFTVTATSTNANDINRDWKIIQAAASKVLRPLDNLSPQERRNTIKNLNDDFRMSLVLSNTPNSPRLINGSFAAILPLNTNHIYAMTHELSQRGLKNSLLPISTRRRTKHYSGEPAMSKQMSMDG
;
A
#
# COMPACT_ATOMS: atom_id res chain seq x y z
N HIS A 1 -33.82 -19.34 -6.34
CA HIS A 1 -32.53 -19.80 -5.83
C HIS A 1 -31.34 -19.21 -6.61
N TRP A 2 -31.09 -17.89 -6.50
CA TRP A 2 -29.99 -17.21 -7.25
C TRP A 2 -28.96 -16.51 -6.34
N GLN A 3 -29.17 -16.50 -5.03
CA GLN A 3 -28.27 -15.90 -4.05
C GLN A 3 -28.17 -16.80 -2.83
N VAL A 4 -26.99 -16.84 -2.20
CA VAL A 4 -26.70 -17.62 -1.00
C VAL A 4 -27.49 -17.13 0.23
N PRO A 5 -27.53 -15.82 0.57
CA PRO A 5 -28.26 -15.37 1.76
C PRO A 5 -29.78 -15.39 1.55
N LEU A 6 -30.51 -15.74 2.61
CA LEU A 6 -31.98 -15.79 2.64
C LEU A 6 -32.61 -14.37 2.62
N SER A 7 -32.03 -13.41 3.33
CA SER A 7 -32.49 -12.01 3.37
C SER A 7 -31.77 -11.13 2.35
N ARG A 8 -32.46 -10.12 1.80
CA ARG A 8 -31.89 -9.13 0.87
C ARG A 8 -32.40 -7.72 1.11
N ARG A 9 -31.50 -6.74 0.94
CA ARG A 9 -31.83 -5.31 0.93
C ARG A 9 -32.32 -4.90 -0.46
N PHE A 10 -33.17 -3.86 -0.54
CA PHE A 10 -33.69 -3.33 -1.80
C PHE A 10 -32.65 -2.43 -2.53
N ARG A 11 -31.52 -3.01 -2.94
CA ARG A 11 -30.43 -2.27 -3.61
C ARG A 11 -30.83 -1.74 -5.00
N SER A 12 -31.79 -2.37 -5.67
CA SER A 12 -32.30 -1.91 -6.97
C SER A 12 -32.94 -0.53 -6.91
N LEU A 13 -33.46 -0.10 -5.74
CA LEU A 13 -33.98 1.26 -5.59
C LEU A 13 -32.87 2.31 -5.80
N LYS A 14 -31.64 2.03 -5.33
CA LYS A 14 -30.48 2.93 -5.57
C LYS A 14 -30.19 3.06 -7.06
N LEU A 15 -30.17 1.92 -7.78
CA LEU A 15 -29.94 1.91 -9.22
C LEU A 15 -31.06 2.63 -9.98
N TRP A 16 -32.31 2.42 -9.56
CA TRP A 16 -33.46 3.07 -10.17
C TRP A 16 -33.37 4.60 -10.10
N PHE A 17 -33.02 5.16 -8.94
CA PHE A 17 -32.78 6.60 -8.79
C PHE A 17 -31.62 7.09 -9.66
N VAL A 18 -30.49 6.38 -9.70
CA VAL A 18 -29.35 6.78 -10.52
C VAL A 18 -29.72 6.80 -12.01
N ILE A 19 -30.35 5.74 -12.52
CA ILE A 19 -30.72 5.65 -13.94
C ILE A 19 -31.77 6.71 -14.30
N ARG A 20 -32.76 6.96 -13.43
CA ARG A 20 -33.81 7.96 -13.69
C ARG A 20 -33.31 9.40 -13.61
N SER A 21 -32.44 9.72 -12.64
CA SER A 21 -31.96 11.09 -12.43
C SER A 21 -30.86 11.49 -13.43
N PHE A 22 -29.92 10.59 -13.74
CA PHE A 22 -28.82 10.89 -14.66
C PHE A 22 -29.15 10.54 -16.12
N GLY A 23 -30.06 9.59 -16.35
CA GLY A 23 -30.33 9.04 -17.67
C GLY A 23 -29.15 8.23 -18.24
N VAL A 24 -29.39 7.58 -19.37
CA VAL A 24 -28.35 6.81 -20.08
C VAL A 24 -27.23 7.75 -20.57
N GLU A 25 -27.59 8.90 -21.12
CA GLU A 25 -26.64 9.87 -21.65
C GLU A 25 -25.72 10.44 -20.57
N GLY A 26 -26.25 10.76 -19.39
CA GLY A 26 -25.46 11.26 -18.26
C GLY A 26 -24.44 10.22 -17.76
N LEU A 27 -24.86 8.96 -17.66
CA LEU A 27 -23.96 7.85 -17.29
C LEU A 27 -22.86 7.64 -18.34
N GLN A 28 -23.22 7.64 -19.62
CA GLN A 28 -22.23 7.54 -20.70
C GLN A 28 -21.25 8.72 -20.70
N LYS A 29 -21.74 9.96 -20.51
CA LYS A 29 -20.92 11.16 -20.41
C LYS A 29 -19.94 11.07 -19.23
N HIS A 30 -20.40 10.58 -18.08
CA HIS A 30 -19.56 10.38 -16.91
C HIS A 30 -18.40 9.40 -17.19
N ILE A 31 -18.71 8.23 -17.76
CA ILE A 31 -17.69 7.24 -18.14
C ILE A 31 -16.71 7.83 -19.16
N ARG A 32 -17.21 8.46 -20.23
CA ARG A 32 -16.37 9.08 -21.27
C ARG A 32 -15.46 10.17 -20.69
N ASN A 33 -15.92 10.94 -19.71
CA ASN A 33 -15.08 11.93 -19.03
C ASN A 33 -13.92 11.25 -18.27
N SER A 34 -14.18 10.17 -17.53
CA SER A 34 -13.13 9.43 -16.83
C SER A 34 -12.10 8.84 -17.81
N VAL A 35 -12.53 8.32 -18.96
CA VAL A 35 -11.62 7.87 -20.03
C VAL A 35 -10.80 9.02 -20.61
N ARG A 36 -11.42 10.19 -20.82
CA ARG A 36 -10.73 11.40 -21.29
C ARG A 36 -9.66 11.86 -20.29
N MET A 37 -9.95 11.83 -19.00
CA MET A 37 -8.99 12.16 -17.93
C MET A 37 -7.83 11.16 -17.88
N GLY A 38 -8.11 9.86 -18.01
CA GLY A 38 -7.06 8.85 -18.13
C GLY A 38 -6.18 9.06 -19.36
N THR A 39 -6.78 9.43 -20.50
CA THR A 39 -6.04 9.74 -21.74
C THR A 39 -5.13 10.95 -21.58
N LEU A 40 -5.63 12.00 -20.92
CA LEU A 40 -4.82 13.18 -20.59
C LEU A 40 -3.62 12.79 -19.72
N PHE A 41 -3.83 12.03 -18.64
CA PHE A 41 -2.75 11.59 -17.77
C PHE A 41 -1.73 10.73 -18.52
N GLU A 42 -2.17 9.76 -19.33
CA GLU A 42 -1.30 8.96 -20.19
C GLU A 42 -0.42 9.85 -21.09
N SER A 43 -1.00 10.88 -21.72
CA SER A 43 -0.24 11.78 -22.59
C SER A 43 0.83 12.57 -21.82
N LEU A 44 0.58 12.91 -20.55
CA LEU A 44 1.54 13.59 -19.69
C LEU A 44 2.70 12.66 -19.31
N VAL A 45 2.39 11.41 -18.94
CA VAL A 45 3.42 10.40 -18.64
C VAL A 45 4.29 10.13 -19.85
N ARG A 46 3.69 9.97 -21.05
CA ARG A 46 4.44 9.72 -22.30
C ARG A 46 5.37 10.86 -22.72
N ARG A 47 5.09 12.09 -22.29
CA ARG A 47 5.92 13.27 -22.60
C ARG A 47 7.16 13.38 -21.72
N ASP A 48 7.22 12.65 -20.62
CA ASP A 48 8.33 12.71 -19.67
C ASP A 48 9.19 11.45 -19.81
N ASP A 49 10.39 11.62 -20.38
CA ASP A 49 11.29 10.52 -20.73
C ASP A 49 11.76 9.69 -19.53
N ARG A 50 11.57 10.17 -18.29
CA ARG A 50 11.93 9.47 -17.06
C ARG A 50 10.98 8.31 -16.75
N PHE A 51 9.78 8.33 -17.32
CA PHE A 51 8.73 7.37 -17.05
C PHE A 51 8.52 6.42 -18.23
N GLU A 52 7.96 5.26 -17.95
CA GLU A 52 7.47 4.33 -18.95
C GLU A 52 6.08 3.79 -18.57
N LEU A 53 5.30 3.42 -19.60
CA LEU A 53 4.00 2.78 -19.44
C LEU A 53 4.13 1.29 -19.79
N PRO A 54 4.22 0.39 -18.79
CA PRO A 54 4.45 -1.03 -19.03
C PRO A 54 3.22 -1.77 -19.58
N ALA A 55 2.06 -1.12 -19.62
CA ALA A 55 0.81 -1.66 -20.14
C ALA A 55 0.00 -0.57 -20.86
N GLU A 56 -0.83 -0.98 -21.81
CA GLU A 56 -1.78 -0.09 -22.48
C GLU A 56 -2.85 0.40 -21.49
N ARG A 57 -3.28 1.65 -21.65
CA ARG A 57 -4.37 2.22 -20.86
C ARG A 57 -5.70 1.63 -21.29
N HIS A 58 -6.46 1.11 -20.32
CA HIS A 58 -7.86 0.79 -20.49
C HIS A 58 -8.72 1.64 -19.55
N LEU A 59 -9.75 2.27 -20.11
CA LEU A 59 -10.64 3.20 -19.40
C LEU A 59 -9.87 4.36 -18.74
N GLY A 60 -10.13 4.61 -17.45
CA GLY A 60 -9.50 5.67 -16.66
C GLY A 60 -8.35 5.19 -15.74
N LEU A 61 -7.86 3.96 -15.94
CA LEU A 61 -6.72 3.41 -15.20
C LEU A 61 -5.46 3.53 -16.07
N VAL A 62 -4.45 4.24 -15.56
CA VAL A 62 -3.13 4.33 -16.17
C VAL A 62 -2.12 3.67 -15.25
N VAL A 63 -1.27 2.84 -15.84
CA VAL A 63 -0.17 2.18 -15.15
C VAL A 63 1.13 2.82 -15.64
N PHE A 64 1.98 3.22 -14.71
CA PHE A 64 3.27 3.83 -15.02
C PHE A 64 4.32 3.42 -14.01
N ARG A 65 5.60 3.57 -14.39
CA ARG A 65 6.76 3.39 -13.51
C ARG A 65 7.89 4.30 -13.93
N LEU A 66 8.87 4.50 -13.05
CA LEU A 66 10.14 5.12 -13.44
C LEU A 66 10.96 4.10 -14.23
N LYS A 67 11.69 4.57 -15.25
CA LYS A 67 12.67 3.74 -15.95
C LYS A 67 13.81 3.38 -14.98
N GLY A 68 14.28 2.13 -15.08
CA GLY A 68 15.33 1.58 -14.20
C GLY A 68 14.81 0.52 -13.23
N GLU A 69 15.46 0.44 -12.08
CA GLU A 69 15.22 -0.58 -11.04
C GLU A 69 13.88 -0.39 -10.31
N ASN A 70 13.36 -1.47 -9.73
CA ASN A 70 12.06 -1.48 -9.06
C ASN A 70 12.04 -0.59 -7.82
N GLU A 71 13.17 -0.50 -7.11
CA GLU A 71 13.37 0.26 -5.89
C GLU A 71 13.12 1.75 -6.12
N LEU A 72 13.48 2.29 -7.30
CA LEU A 72 13.20 3.69 -7.65
C LEU A 72 11.70 3.96 -7.73
N THR A 73 10.95 3.03 -8.30
CA THR A 73 9.49 3.16 -8.41
C THR A 73 8.81 2.98 -7.06
N GLU A 74 9.35 2.11 -6.19
CA GLU A 74 8.88 1.96 -4.81
C GLU A 74 9.11 3.24 -4.00
N GLN A 75 10.31 3.82 -4.07
CA GLN A 75 10.65 5.09 -3.42
C GLN A 75 9.78 6.24 -3.92
N LEU A 76 9.54 6.31 -5.23
CA LEU A 76 8.62 7.28 -5.81
C LEU A 76 7.22 7.15 -5.20
N LEU A 77 6.69 5.93 -5.12
CA LEU A 77 5.36 5.71 -4.56
C LEU A 77 5.28 6.11 -3.08
N LYS A 78 6.33 5.82 -2.30
CA LYS A 78 6.42 6.24 -0.90
C LYS A 78 6.43 7.76 -0.79
N GLU A 79 7.23 8.45 -1.59
CA GLU A 79 7.30 9.93 -1.59
C GLU A 79 5.97 10.57 -2.03
N ILE A 80 5.28 9.98 -3.00
CA ILE A 80 3.95 10.45 -3.42
C ILE A 80 2.96 10.32 -2.25
N ASN A 81 2.90 9.14 -1.62
CA ASN A 81 1.93 8.86 -0.57
C ASN A 81 2.26 9.58 0.75
N SER A 82 3.53 9.78 1.07
CA SER A 82 3.96 10.53 2.26
C SER A 82 3.56 12.01 2.19
N GLY A 83 3.49 12.57 0.98
CA GLY A 83 3.02 13.93 0.74
C GLY A 83 1.54 14.15 1.06
N GLY A 84 0.72 13.09 1.11
CA GLY A 84 -0.70 13.16 1.50
C GLY A 84 -1.63 13.91 0.53
N GLN A 85 -1.11 14.43 -0.58
CA GLN A 85 -1.88 15.20 -1.56
C GLN A 85 -2.62 14.32 -2.56
N ILE A 86 -2.00 13.21 -2.96
CA ILE A 86 -2.59 12.19 -3.83
C ILE A 86 -2.27 10.82 -3.24
N HIS A 87 -3.14 9.84 -3.51
CA HIS A 87 -2.92 8.47 -3.08
C HIS A 87 -2.89 7.53 -4.29
N CYS A 88 -1.79 6.81 -4.43
CA CYS A 88 -1.62 5.79 -5.45
C CYS A 88 -1.32 4.44 -4.81
N VAL A 89 -1.65 3.37 -5.54
CA VAL A 89 -1.44 2.00 -5.08
C VAL A 89 -0.47 1.26 -6.00
N PRO A 90 0.38 0.38 -5.46
CA PRO A 90 1.28 -0.39 -6.29
C PRO A 90 0.57 -1.58 -6.93
N ALA A 91 1.27 -2.20 -7.86
CA ALA A 91 1.04 -3.57 -8.32
C ALA A 91 2.37 -4.16 -8.84
N SER A 92 2.36 -5.46 -9.15
CA SER A 92 3.47 -6.13 -9.82
C SER A 92 2.96 -6.76 -11.11
N ILE A 93 3.63 -6.47 -12.23
CA ILE A 93 3.34 -7.08 -13.53
C ILE A 93 4.64 -7.71 -14.03
N LYS A 94 4.65 -9.05 -14.17
CA LYS A 94 5.82 -9.82 -14.64
C LYS A 94 7.11 -9.49 -13.87
N GLY A 95 7.01 -9.34 -12.55
CA GLY A 95 8.15 -8.99 -11.68
C GLY A 95 8.57 -7.52 -11.71
N LYS A 96 7.91 -6.66 -12.50
CA LYS A 96 8.13 -5.22 -12.50
C LYS A 96 7.20 -4.52 -11.53
N TYR A 97 7.76 -3.68 -10.66
CA TYR A 97 7.01 -2.83 -9.75
C TYR A 97 6.42 -1.65 -10.52
N ILE A 98 5.13 -1.41 -10.34
CA ILE A 98 4.36 -0.40 -11.06
C ILE A 98 3.46 0.40 -10.12
N ILE A 99 3.11 1.61 -10.55
CA ILE A 99 2.14 2.46 -9.87
C ILE A 99 0.86 2.51 -10.70
N ARG A 100 -0.28 2.34 -10.02
CA ARG A 100 -1.61 2.47 -10.63
C ARG A 100 -2.22 3.81 -10.27
N PHE A 101 -2.55 4.59 -11.30
CA PHE A 101 -3.30 5.84 -11.17
C PHE A 101 -4.70 5.66 -11.77
N THR A 102 -5.72 5.92 -10.96
CA THR A 102 -7.13 5.80 -11.38
C THR A 102 -7.88 7.08 -11.10
N VAL A 103 -8.68 7.52 -12.07
CA VAL A 103 -9.64 8.61 -11.88
C VAL A 103 -10.83 8.09 -11.07
N THR A 104 -10.97 8.53 -9.83
CA THR A 104 -11.98 8.00 -8.88
C THR A 104 -13.08 8.99 -8.52
N ALA A 105 -12.78 10.29 -8.45
CA ALA A 105 -13.76 11.29 -8.03
C ALA A 105 -14.71 11.66 -9.18
N THR A 106 -15.98 11.94 -8.83
CA THR A 106 -17.03 12.21 -9.82
C THR A 106 -16.86 13.56 -10.53
N SER A 107 -16.21 14.51 -9.87
CA SER A 107 -15.98 15.89 -10.34
C SER A 107 -14.57 16.13 -10.89
N THR A 108 -13.76 15.08 -11.10
CA THR A 108 -12.39 15.24 -11.59
C THR A 108 -12.36 15.96 -12.94
N ASN A 109 -11.53 17.00 -13.01
CA ASN A 109 -11.31 17.81 -14.19
C ASN A 109 -9.83 17.77 -14.64
N ALA A 110 -9.54 18.41 -15.77
CA ALA A 110 -8.20 18.40 -16.35
C ALA A 110 -7.16 19.13 -15.47
N ASN A 111 -7.56 20.14 -14.69
CA ASN A 111 -6.66 20.83 -13.78
C ASN A 111 -6.22 19.94 -12.62
N ASP A 112 -7.12 19.09 -12.12
CA ASP A 112 -6.78 18.09 -11.09
C ASP A 112 -5.71 17.12 -11.63
N ILE A 113 -5.91 16.59 -12.84
CA ILE A 113 -4.93 15.70 -13.49
C ILE A 113 -3.58 16.39 -13.69
N ASN A 114 -3.57 17.65 -14.15
CA ASN A 114 -2.34 18.41 -14.32
C ASN A 114 -1.64 18.71 -12.98
N ARG A 115 -2.40 19.00 -11.92
CA ARG A 115 -1.87 19.21 -10.57
C ARG A 115 -1.26 17.92 -10.04
N ASP A 116 -1.98 16.82 -10.13
CA ASP A 116 -1.54 15.51 -9.64
C ASP A 116 -0.28 15.05 -10.39
N TRP A 117 -0.20 15.31 -11.69
CA TRP A 117 1.01 15.05 -12.48
C TRP A 117 2.21 15.89 -12.02
N LYS A 118 2.02 17.19 -11.74
CA LYS A 118 3.10 18.05 -11.19
C LYS A 118 3.64 17.51 -9.86
N ILE A 119 2.76 16.97 -9.00
CA ILE A 119 3.16 16.35 -7.73
C ILE A 119 4.03 15.11 -8.00
N ILE A 120 3.62 14.25 -8.93
CA ILE A 120 4.38 13.06 -9.33
C ILE A 120 5.74 13.45 -9.92
N GLN A 121 5.79 14.47 -10.79
CA GLN A 121 7.04 14.96 -11.36
C GLN A 121 7.98 15.53 -10.30
N ALA A 122 7.44 16.28 -9.33
CA ALA A 122 8.24 16.82 -8.22
C ALA A 122 8.81 15.69 -7.35
N ALA A 123 8.00 14.68 -7.02
CA ALA A 123 8.44 13.49 -6.28
C ALA A 123 9.53 12.73 -7.04
N ALA A 124 9.34 12.49 -8.34
CA ALA A 124 10.35 11.84 -9.19
C ALA A 124 11.65 12.65 -9.27
N SER A 125 11.56 13.97 -9.40
CA SER A 125 12.74 14.83 -9.37
C SER A 125 13.48 14.80 -8.04
N LYS A 126 12.83 14.49 -6.91
CA LYS A 126 13.52 14.29 -5.62
C LYS A 126 14.21 12.94 -5.56
N VAL A 127 13.52 11.87 -5.99
CA VAL A 127 14.05 10.49 -5.96
C VAL A 127 15.24 10.33 -6.91
N LEU A 128 15.18 10.95 -8.08
CA LEU A 128 16.25 10.88 -9.09
C LEU A 128 17.42 11.84 -8.82
N ARG A 129 17.42 12.61 -7.72
CA ARG A 129 18.58 13.46 -7.40
C ARG A 129 19.81 12.58 -7.15
N PRO A 130 20.93 12.84 -7.83
CA PRO A 130 22.19 12.19 -7.53
C PRO A 130 22.56 12.41 -6.05
N LEU A 131 22.99 11.33 -5.36
CA LEU A 131 23.44 11.39 -3.97
C LEU A 131 24.57 12.41 -3.76
N ASP A 132 25.34 12.69 -4.82
CA ASP A 132 26.45 13.63 -4.79
C ASP A 132 26.03 15.10 -4.63
N ASN A 133 24.78 15.42 -4.96
CA ASN A 133 24.23 16.78 -4.82
C ASN A 133 23.47 16.98 -3.50
N LEU A 134 23.45 15.97 -2.61
CA LEU A 134 22.82 16.07 -1.30
C LEU A 134 23.76 16.70 -0.28
N SER A 135 23.22 17.58 0.57
CA SER A 135 23.91 18.09 1.75
C SER A 135 24.31 16.91 2.67
N PRO A 136 25.43 17.00 3.42
CA PRO A 136 25.85 15.94 4.34
C PRO A 136 24.76 15.48 5.32
N GLN A 137 23.87 16.40 5.72
CA GLN A 137 22.72 16.12 6.58
C GLN A 137 21.67 15.25 5.87
N GLU A 138 21.36 15.57 4.61
CA GLU A 138 20.40 14.86 3.77
C GLU A 138 20.91 13.46 3.43
N ARG A 139 22.21 13.32 3.11
CA ARG A 139 22.84 12.00 2.89
C ARG A 139 22.68 11.08 4.10
N ARG A 140 22.93 11.59 5.31
CA ARG A 140 22.74 10.80 6.55
C ARG A 140 21.27 10.39 6.74
N ASN A 141 20.32 11.29 6.48
CA ASN A 141 18.90 10.99 6.62
C ASN A 141 18.42 9.96 5.58
N THR A 142 18.89 10.06 4.33
CA THR A 142 18.59 9.07 3.29
C THR A 142 19.13 7.69 3.65
N ILE A 143 20.37 7.59 4.14
CA ILE A 143 20.96 6.32 4.60
C ILE A 143 20.17 5.74 5.79
N LYS A 144 19.74 6.58 6.72
CA LYS A 144 18.93 6.15 7.87
C LYS A 144 17.55 5.64 7.43
N ASN A 145 16.89 6.34 6.50
CA ASN A 145 15.58 5.94 5.97
C ASN A 145 15.67 4.65 5.15
N LEU A 146 16.75 4.45 4.37
CA LEU A 146 17.00 3.19 3.65
C LEU A 146 17.02 1.98 4.61
N ASN A 147 17.62 2.15 5.79
CA ASN A 147 17.68 1.09 6.81
C ASN A 147 16.31 0.81 7.46
N ASP A 148 15.44 1.81 7.60
CA ASP A 148 14.07 1.60 8.09
C ASP A 148 13.13 1.06 6.99
N ASP A 149 13.34 1.44 5.73
CA ASP A 149 12.59 0.93 4.57
C ASP A 149 12.87 -0.55 4.28
N PHE A 150 14.09 -1.03 4.57
CA PHE A 150 14.45 -2.45 4.51
C PHE A 150 13.55 -3.31 5.41
N ARG A 151 12.95 -2.71 6.45
CA ARG A 151 12.05 -3.39 7.40
C ARG A 151 10.64 -3.58 6.86
N MET A 152 10.30 -2.94 5.73
CA MET A 152 8.91 -2.76 5.27
C MET A 152 8.67 -3.19 3.82
N SER A 153 9.58 -3.96 3.22
CA SER A 153 9.40 -4.45 1.85
C SER A 153 8.24 -5.45 1.76
N LEU A 154 7.13 -4.98 1.19
CA LEU A 154 5.95 -5.76 0.78
C LEU A 154 6.26 -6.85 -0.26
N VAL A 155 7.48 -6.87 -0.81
CA VAL A 155 7.95 -7.92 -1.73
C VAL A 155 8.20 -9.23 -0.98
N LEU A 156 8.61 -9.17 0.29
CA LEU A 156 8.90 -10.37 1.10
C LEU A 156 7.64 -11.02 1.69
N SER A 157 6.49 -10.34 1.69
CA SER A 157 5.24 -10.90 2.23
C SER A 157 4.45 -11.76 1.22
N ASN A 158 4.82 -11.73 -0.06
CA ASN A 158 4.07 -12.41 -1.13
C ASN A 158 4.88 -13.49 -1.89
N THR A 159 6.02 -13.94 -1.36
CA THR A 159 6.70 -15.12 -1.90
C THR A 159 5.97 -16.39 -1.44
N PRO A 160 5.35 -17.19 -2.33
CA PRO A 160 4.81 -18.47 -1.95
C PRO A 160 5.96 -19.36 -1.47
N ASN A 161 5.82 -19.91 -0.26
CA ASN A 161 6.76 -20.81 0.44
C ASN A 161 7.82 -20.18 1.37
N SER A 162 7.74 -18.89 1.74
CA SER A 162 8.53 -18.41 2.88
C SER A 162 7.90 -18.91 4.21
N PRO A 163 8.63 -19.66 5.05
CA PRO A 163 8.09 -20.10 6.33
C PRO A 163 7.80 -18.87 7.21
N ARG A 164 6.58 -18.76 7.72
CA ARG A 164 6.06 -17.62 8.52
C ARG A 164 6.74 -17.43 9.89
N LEU A 165 7.92 -18.01 10.10
CA LEU A 165 8.62 -18.05 11.39
C LEU A 165 9.64 -16.92 11.55
N ILE A 166 9.99 -16.20 10.49
CA ILE A 166 10.96 -15.10 10.56
C ILE A 166 10.20 -13.79 10.56
N ASN A 167 10.03 -13.22 11.75
CA ASN A 167 9.63 -11.82 11.89
C ASN A 167 10.74 -10.98 11.25
N GLY A 168 10.40 -10.11 10.29
CA GLY A 168 11.38 -9.39 9.43
C GLY A 168 12.45 -8.60 10.19
N SER A 169 12.27 -8.38 11.50
CA SER A 169 13.26 -7.82 12.41
C SER A 169 14.52 -8.68 12.62
N PHE A 170 14.46 -10.02 12.47
CA PHE A 170 15.64 -10.88 12.65
C PHE A 170 16.49 -11.01 11.39
N ALA A 171 15.89 -10.93 10.20
CA ALA A 171 16.62 -10.95 8.93
C ALA A 171 17.46 -9.67 8.72
N ALA A 172 17.16 -8.59 9.45
CA ALA A 172 17.84 -7.31 9.37
C ALA A 172 19.20 -7.26 10.10
N ILE A 173 19.57 -8.28 10.88
CA ILE A 173 20.80 -8.27 11.69
C ILE A 173 22.02 -8.80 10.90
N LEU A 174 21.82 -9.52 9.80
CA LEU A 174 22.92 -10.14 9.06
C LEU A 174 23.26 -9.37 7.77
N PRO A 175 24.53 -8.99 7.56
CA PRO A 175 24.97 -8.44 6.28
C PRO A 175 24.82 -9.52 5.21
N LEU A 176 24.16 -9.16 4.10
CA LEU A 176 23.73 -10.05 3.03
C LEU A 176 24.92 -10.72 2.33
N ASN A 177 25.29 -11.92 2.76
CA ASN A 177 25.81 -12.94 1.88
C ASN A 177 24.75 -14.04 1.77
N THR A 178 23.96 -13.97 0.71
CA THR A 178 22.71 -14.72 0.46
C THR A 178 22.87 -16.24 0.53
N ASN A 179 24.09 -16.76 0.38
CA ASN A 179 24.39 -18.18 0.46
C ASN A 179 24.19 -18.76 1.88
N HIS A 180 24.47 -17.99 2.93
CA HIS A 180 24.34 -18.49 4.30
C HIS A 180 22.87 -18.57 4.77
N ILE A 181 22.01 -17.68 4.28
CA ILE A 181 20.57 -17.70 4.60
C ILE A 181 19.90 -18.91 3.95
N TYR A 182 20.24 -19.20 2.69
CA TYR A 182 19.77 -20.40 2.00
C TYR A 182 20.28 -21.69 2.65
N ALA A 183 21.56 -21.71 3.06
CA ALA A 183 22.12 -22.87 3.76
C ALA A 183 21.43 -23.10 5.12
N MET A 184 21.20 -22.04 5.89
CA MET A 184 20.56 -22.11 7.22
C MET A 184 19.09 -22.50 7.14
N THR A 185 18.34 -21.96 6.18
CA THR A 185 16.94 -22.34 5.95
C THR A 185 16.82 -23.79 5.48
N HIS A 186 17.75 -24.26 4.64
CA HIS A 186 17.84 -25.66 4.25
C HIS A 186 18.16 -26.57 5.45
N GLU A 187 19.11 -26.18 6.32
CA GLU A 187 19.46 -26.92 7.54
C GLU A 187 18.29 -27.00 8.54
N LEU A 188 17.56 -25.90 8.72
CA LEU A 188 16.39 -25.82 9.60
C LEU A 188 15.19 -26.58 9.04
N SER A 189 15.03 -26.66 7.73
CA SER A 189 14.01 -27.48 7.07
C SER A 189 14.30 -28.99 7.19
N GLN A 190 15.59 -29.36 7.21
CA GLN A 190 16.04 -30.75 7.35
C GLN A 190 15.96 -31.23 8.81
N ARG A 191 16.22 -30.34 9.77
CA ARG A 191 16.05 -30.61 11.20
C ARG A 191 14.59 -30.48 11.61
N GLY A 192 13.81 -31.53 11.37
CA GLY A 192 12.44 -31.64 11.88
C GLY A 192 12.35 -31.24 13.35
N LEU A 193 11.49 -30.27 13.65
CA LEU A 193 11.25 -29.68 14.96
C LEU A 193 10.91 -30.76 16.01
N LYS A 194 11.94 -31.30 16.67
CA LYS A 194 11.78 -32.13 17.88
C LYS A 194 11.75 -31.20 19.10
N ASN A 195 10.54 -30.88 19.55
CA ASN A 195 10.14 -30.63 20.93
C ASN A 195 11.12 -29.93 21.88
N SER A 196 11.55 -28.70 21.57
CA SER A 196 12.15 -27.81 22.59
C SER A 196 11.95 -26.33 22.25
N LEU A 197 10.73 -25.83 22.38
CA LEU A 197 10.50 -24.38 22.48
C LEU A 197 9.87 -24.07 23.83
N LEU A 198 10.56 -23.22 24.58
CA LEU A 198 10.08 -22.61 25.83
C LEU A 198 8.71 -21.95 25.58
N PRO A 199 7.76 -22.02 26.53
CA PRO A 199 6.44 -21.45 26.33
C PRO A 199 6.51 -19.94 26.12
N ILE A 200 5.79 -19.48 25.10
CA ILE A 200 5.65 -18.08 24.71
C ILE A 200 5.02 -17.30 25.87
N SER A 201 5.74 -16.30 26.39
CA SER A 201 5.21 -15.28 27.30
C SER A 201 4.05 -14.55 26.62
N THR A 202 2.85 -14.68 27.17
CA THR A 202 1.70 -13.86 26.75
C THR A 202 1.94 -12.43 27.24
N ARG A 203 2.02 -11.49 26.29
CA ARG A 203 2.15 -10.06 26.57
C ARG A 203 0.98 -9.61 27.45
N ARG A 204 1.22 -9.47 28.76
CA ARG A 204 0.24 -8.98 29.76
C ARG A 204 -0.19 -7.57 29.38
N ARG A 205 -1.47 -7.41 29.04
CA ARG A 205 -2.14 -6.11 28.90
C ARG A 205 -2.54 -5.65 30.30
N THR A 206 -1.80 -4.74 30.91
CA THR A 206 -2.15 -4.14 32.20
C THR A 206 -3.39 -3.26 32.03
N LYS A 207 -4.51 -3.66 32.64
CA LYS A 207 -5.65 -2.78 32.92
C LYS A 207 -5.43 -2.19 34.31
N HIS A 208 -5.28 -0.87 34.42
CA HIS A 208 -5.37 -0.19 35.71
C HIS A 208 -6.84 -0.16 36.14
N TYR A 209 -7.16 -0.89 37.20
CA TYR A 209 -8.33 -0.66 38.04
C TYR A 209 -7.80 -0.31 39.44
N SER A 210 -8.02 0.93 39.87
CA SER A 210 -7.81 1.38 41.24
C SER A 210 -8.94 0.80 42.11
N GLY A 211 -8.60 -0.15 42.98
CA GLY A 211 -9.52 -0.67 44.00
C GLY A 211 -9.44 0.18 45.26
N GLU A 212 -10.58 0.71 45.70
CA GLU A 212 -10.82 0.97 47.13
C GLU A 212 -11.53 -0.26 47.73
N PRO A 213 -11.20 -0.67 48.97
CA PRO A 213 -11.72 -1.89 49.56
C PRO A 213 -13.10 -1.68 50.20
N ALA A 214 -13.99 -2.64 49.95
CA ALA A 214 -15.32 -2.72 50.54
C ALA A 214 -15.22 -2.96 52.06
N MET A 215 -15.90 -2.13 52.84
CA MET A 215 -16.17 -2.33 54.26
C MET A 215 -17.68 -2.52 54.45
N SER A 216 -18.02 -3.61 55.14
CA SER A 216 -19.36 -4.07 55.47
C SER A 216 -20.22 -3.06 56.26
N LYS A 217 -21.52 -2.96 55.92
CA LYS A 217 -22.56 -2.57 56.89
C LYS A 217 -23.92 -3.21 56.56
N GLN A 218 -24.55 -3.71 57.63
CA GLN A 218 -25.87 -4.31 57.73
C GLN A 218 -27.01 -3.32 57.45
N MET A 219 -28.17 -3.82 57.00
CA MET A 219 -29.55 -3.48 57.42
C MET A 219 -30.53 -4.10 56.41
N SER A 220 -31.27 -5.15 56.78
CA SER A 220 -32.63 -5.15 57.35
C SER A 220 -33.70 -5.29 56.26
N MET A 221 -34.41 -6.43 56.31
CA MET A 221 -35.74 -6.57 55.73
C MET A 221 -36.72 -5.75 56.56
N ASP A 222 -37.64 -5.04 55.89
CA ASP A 222 -39.07 -4.89 56.27
C ASP A 222 -39.75 -3.93 55.29
N GLY A 223 -40.98 -4.28 54.87
CA GLY A 223 -41.91 -3.41 54.13
C GLY A 223 -42.43 -3.98 52.82
#